data_AF-A0A1D3RNQ1-F1
#
_entry.id   AF-A0A1D3RNQ1-F1
#
_cell.length_a   1.000
_cell.length_b   1.000
_cell.length_c   1.000
_cell.angle_alpha   90.00
_cell.angle_beta   90.00
_cell.angle_gamma   90.00
#
_symmetry.space_group_name_H-M   'P 1'
#
loop_
_entity.id
_entity.type
_entity.pdbx_description
1 polymer ?
#
loop_
_entity_poly.entity_id
_entity_poly.type
_entity_poly.pdbx_seq_one_letter_code
_entity_poly.pdbx_strand_id
1 'polypeptide(L)'
;MKYIVCFILLFSSHIALAKSVYVTDSMKFTLRSGESSSHKIIKMLPSGTRLTLLGANKETGYSQVKTSSGVVGYLPTRFTLNKPISKWFLAKANKELEVLQAENKQLKATLKELKQNNSGALSSNAELTKERDQLSTELSDLRQTASNAIQLKRQNVELQERVVHVERELQQIKREKQALEDSTSQDWFLYGGILSFLGIFFGLLIPKISWQRKHSSNWDTF
;
A
#
# COMPACT_ATOMS: atom_id res chain seq x y z
N MET A 1 31.96 -68.80 -35.78
CA MET A 1 32.76 -68.86 -34.53
C MET A 1 34.07 -68.06 -34.58
N LYS A 2 34.80 -67.97 -35.72
CA LYS A 2 36.09 -67.24 -35.82
C LYS A 2 35.99 -65.70 -35.63
N TYR A 3 34.89 -65.08 -36.03
CA TYR A 3 34.73 -63.61 -35.93
C TYR A 3 34.40 -63.10 -34.52
N ILE A 4 33.87 -63.96 -33.64
CA ILE A 4 33.53 -63.60 -32.26
C ILE A 4 34.80 -63.49 -31.39
N VAL A 5 35.82 -64.30 -31.68
CA VAL A 5 37.11 -64.26 -30.96
C VAL A 5 37.92 -63.01 -31.31
N CYS A 6 37.85 -62.51 -32.55
CA CYS A 6 38.50 -61.25 -32.93
C CYS A 6 37.84 -60.02 -32.29
N PHE A 7 36.54 -60.05 -31.99
CA PHE A 7 35.86 -58.91 -31.40
C PHE A 7 36.18 -58.72 -29.91
N ILE A 8 36.48 -59.80 -29.18
CA ILE A 8 36.85 -59.76 -27.76
C ILE A 8 38.30 -59.31 -27.54
N LEU A 9 39.19 -59.51 -28.52
CA LEU A 9 40.60 -59.12 -28.42
C LEU A 9 40.87 -57.63 -28.66
N LEU A 10 39.90 -56.86 -29.15
CA LEU A 10 40.01 -55.41 -29.36
C LEU A 10 39.65 -54.57 -28.13
N PHE A 11 39.00 -55.15 -27.12
CA PHE A 11 38.54 -54.45 -25.91
C PHE A 11 39.55 -54.43 -24.75
N SER A 12 40.74 -55.05 -24.91
CA SER A 12 41.80 -55.02 -23.89
C SER A 12 42.77 -53.84 -24.04
N SER A 13 42.39 -52.79 -24.76
CA SER A 13 43.17 -51.56 -24.88
C SER A 13 43.21 -50.86 -23.52
N HIS A 14 44.35 -51.00 -22.83
CA HIS A 14 44.58 -50.39 -21.52
C HIS A 14 44.43 -48.87 -21.63
N ILE A 15 43.50 -48.29 -20.88
CA ILE A 15 43.38 -46.84 -20.71
C ILE A 15 44.62 -46.39 -19.94
N ALA A 16 45.66 -45.96 -20.65
CA ALA A 16 46.82 -45.32 -20.06
C ALA A 16 46.38 -43.96 -19.51
N LEU A 17 46.08 -43.91 -18.21
CA LEU A 17 45.73 -42.70 -17.49
C LEU A 17 47.02 -41.89 -17.27
N ALA A 18 47.41 -41.12 -18.30
CA ALA A 18 48.61 -40.30 -18.26
C ALA A 18 48.49 -39.25 -17.14
N LYS A 19 49.28 -39.43 -16.09
CA LYS A 19 49.36 -38.50 -14.96
C LYS A 19 50.27 -37.34 -15.35
N SER A 20 49.70 -36.17 -15.56
CA SER A 20 50.49 -34.95 -15.79
C SER A 20 51.31 -34.64 -14.53
N VAL A 21 52.63 -34.57 -14.69
CA VAL A 21 53.57 -34.14 -13.66
C VAL A 21 54.11 -32.77 -14.08
N TYR A 22 54.31 -31.88 -13.10
CA TYR A 22 54.78 -30.51 -13.33
C TYR A 22 56.14 -30.30 -12.68
N VAL A 23 57.02 -29.57 -13.36
CA VAL A 23 58.32 -29.14 -12.81
C VAL A 23 58.08 -27.98 -11.82
N THR A 24 58.79 -27.98 -10.70
CA THR A 24 58.67 -26.91 -9.68
C THR A 24 59.31 -25.60 -10.16
N ASP A 25 58.62 -24.49 -9.94
CA ASP A 25 59.11 -23.12 -10.22
C ASP A 25 60.04 -22.58 -9.10
N SER A 26 60.33 -23.39 -8.08
CA SER A 26 61.12 -22.96 -6.92
C SER A 26 62.62 -23.27 -7.07
N MET A 27 63.37 -22.30 -7.59
CA MET A 27 64.83 -22.35 -7.58
C MET A 27 65.41 -21.79 -6.27
N LYS A 28 66.60 -22.25 -5.89
CA LYS A 28 67.38 -21.72 -4.76
C LYS A 28 68.72 -21.21 -5.25
N PHE A 29 69.07 -19.99 -4.85
CA PHE A 29 70.30 -19.31 -5.22
C PHE A 29 71.26 -19.24 -4.03
N THR A 30 72.56 -19.25 -4.31
CA THR A 30 73.61 -19.22 -3.29
C THR A 30 74.12 -17.79 -3.08
N LEU A 31 73.99 -17.28 -1.85
CA LEU A 31 74.63 -16.03 -1.43
C LEU A 31 76.05 -16.35 -0.93
N ARG A 32 77.07 -15.73 -1.52
CA ARG A 32 78.49 -16.02 -1.22
C ARG A 32 79.19 -14.86 -0.53
N SER A 33 80.34 -15.14 0.07
CA SER A 33 81.17 -14.14 0.77
C SER A 33 82.03 -13.25 -0.12
N GLY A 34 82.17 -13.58 -1.42
CA GLY A 34 82.93 -12.77 -2.37
C GLY A 34 82.42 -12.92 -3.81
N GLU A 35 82.98 -12.13 -4.72
CA GLU A 35 82.58 -11.98 -6.13
C GLU A 35 83.05 -13.12 -7.05
N SER A 36 83.01 -14.37 -6.56
CA SER A 36 83.30 -15.55 -7.38
C SER A 36 82.52 -16.78 -6.90
N SER A 37 82.44 -17.79 -7.75
CA SER A 37 81.81 -19.08 -7.43
C SER A 37 82.56 -19.91 -6.39
N SER A 38 83.87 -19.67 -6.22
CA SER A 38 84.75 -20.39 -5.28
C SER A 38 84.64 -19.89 -3.83
N HIS A 39 84.03 -18.73 -3.60
CA HIS A 39 83.83 -18.19 -2.26
C HIS A 39 82.79 -18.99 -1.45
N LYS A 40 82.94 -18.96 -0.13
CA LYS A 40 82.07 -19.66 0.83
C LYS A 40 80.62 -19.22 0.68
N ILE A 41 79.71 -20.20 0.65
CA ILE A 41 78.26 -19.96 0.68
C ILE A 41 77.88 -19.54 2.10
N ILE A 42 77.29 -18.36 2.23
CA ILE A 42 76.77 -17.81 3.48
C ILE A 42 75.34 -18.29 3.70
N LYS A 43 74.50 -18.26 2.65
CA LYS A 43 73.07 -18.56 2.76
C LYS A 43 72.48 -19.08 1.45
N MET A 44 71.48 -19.95 1.56
CA MET A 44 70.62 -20.33 0.44
C MET A 44 69.40 -19.40 0.40
N LEU A 45 69.16 -18.75 -0.74
CA LEU A 45 68.08 -17.81 -0.98
C LEU A 45 67.04 -18.45 -1.89
N PRO A 46 65.79 -18.64 -1.46
CA PRO A 46 64.72 -19.08 -2.37
C PRO A 46 64.40 -18.01 -3.42
N SER A 47 63.88 -18.43 -4.58
CA SER A 47 63.34 -17.52 -5.60
C SER A 47 62.33 -16.54 -5.01
N GLY A 48 62.44 -15.27 -5.40
CA GLY A 48 61.55 -14.20 -4.91
C GLY A 48 61.94 -13.60 -3.56
N THR A 49 63.06 -14.00 -2.96
CA THR A 49 63.59 -13.33 -1.76
C THR A 49 63.84 -11.85 -2.06
N ARG A 50 63.26 -10.95 -1.25
CA ARG A 50 63.52 -9.52 -1.35
C ARG A 50 64.93 -9.22 -0.85
N LEU A 51 65.70 -8.50 -1.67
CA LEU A 51 67.08 -8.11 -1.39
C LEU A 51 67.23 -6.61 -1.59
N THR A 52 68.10 -5.98 -0.81
CA THR A 52 68.53 -4.60 -1.01
C THR A 52 69.86 -4.61 -1.73
N LEU A 53 69.95 -3.96 -2.88
CA LEU A 53 71.19 -3.83 -3.63
C LEU A 53 72.11 -2.79 -2.96
N LEU A 54 73.35 -3.16 -2.67
CA LEU A 54 74.38 -2.27 -2.12
C LEU A 54 75.36 -1.78 -3.19
N GLY A 55 75.67 -2.64 -4.16
CA GLY A 55 76.57 -2.31 -5.26
C GLY A 55 76.55 -3.41 -6.32
N ALA A 56 76.94 -3.07 -7.55
CA ALA A 56 77.05 -4.02 -8.66
C ALA A 56 78.37 -3.83 -9.39
N ASN A 57 79.15 -4.90 -9.49
CA ASN A 57 80.39 -4.92 -10.24
C ASN A 57 80.14 -5.51 -11.63
N LYS A 58 80.31 -4.68 -12.68
CA LYS A 58 80.08 -5.07 -14.08
C LYS A 58 81.19 -5.97 -14.61
N GLU A 59 82.41 -5.88 -14.07
CA GLU A 59 83.56 -6.65 -14.52
C GLU A 59 83.47 -8.11 -14.05
N THR A 60 83.12 -8.32 -12.78
CA THR A 60 82.96 -9.65 -12.20
C THR A 60 81.56 -10.24 -12.45
N GLY A 61 80.56 -9.39 -12.73
CA GLY A 61 79.16 -9.80 -12.94
C GLY A 61 78.44 -10.17 -11.65
N TYR A 62 78.91 -9.67 -10.50
CA TYR A 62 78.31 -9.89 -9.18
C TYR A 62 77.70 -8.61 -8.62
N SER A 63 76.63 -8.79 -7.87
CA SER A 63 75.96 -7.77 -7.08
C SER A 63 76.11 -8.05 -5.60
N GLN A 64 76.55 -7.04 -4.85
CA GLN A 64 76.53 -7.06 -3.39
C GLN A 64 75.13 -6.71 -2.91
N VAL A 65 74.54 -7.59 -2.11
CA VAL A 65 73.15 -7.50 -1.66
C VAL A 65 73.03 -7.73 -0.17
N LYS A 66 72.07 -7.05 0.46
CA LYS A 66 71.69 -7.22 1.85
C LYS A 66 70.33 -7.89 1.92
N THR A 67 70.24 -8.98 2.69
CA THR A 67 68.97 -9.66 2.99
C THR A 67 68.19 -8.87 4.05
N SER A 68 66.87 -9.10 4.14
CA SER A 68 66.03 -8.54 5.22
C SER A 68 66.52 -8.92 6.62
N SER A 69 67.15 -10.09 6.76
CA SER A 69 67.81 -10.55 7.99
C SER A 69 69.12 -9.82 8.32
N GLY A 70 69.54 -8.83 7.53
CA GLY A 70 70.76 -8.04 7.77
C GLY A 70 72.04 -8.63 7.17
N VAL A 71 72.03 -9.89 6.71
CA VAL A 71 73.20 -10.56 6.12
C VAL A 71 73.55 -9.96 4.77
N VAL A 72 74.82 -9.59 4.60
CA VAL A 72 75.40 -9.07 3.35
C VAL A 72 76.21 -10.15 2.65
N GLY A 73 76.11 -10.21 1.33
CA GLY A 73 76.93 -11.10 0.50
C GLY A 73 76.81 -10.77 -0.97
N TYR A 74 77.41 -11.62 -1.80
CA TYR A 74 77.51 -11.45 -3.24
C TYR A 74 76.68 -12.52 -3.97
N LEU A 75 75.96 -12.09 -5.00
CA LEU A 75 75.11 -12.93 -5.85
C LEU A 75 75.33 -12.53 -7.32
N PRO A 76 75.35 -13.47 -8.27
CA PRO A 76 75.45 -13.13 -9.69
C PRO A 76 74.30 -12.21 -10.13
N THR A 77 74.64 -11.11 -10.82
CA THR A 77 73.68 -10.07 -11.21
C THR A 77 72.55 -10.62 -12.08
N ARG A 78 72.83 -11.65 -12.90
CA ARG A 78 71.84 -12.34 -13.75
C ARG A 78 70.65 -12.96 -13.00
N PHE A 79 70.80 -13.22 -11.69
CA PHE A 79 69.74 -13.77 -10.84
C PHE A 79 68.99 -12.69 -10.04
N THR A 80 69.33 -11.43 -10.26
CA THR A 80 68.63 -10.29 -9.65
C THR A 80 67.65 -9.69 -10.66
N LEU A 81 66.47 -9.30 -10.17
CA LEU A 81 65.43 -8.63 -10.94
C LEU A 81 65.02 -7.36 -10.20
N ASN A 82 64.79 -6.29 -10.96
CA ASN A 82 64.30 -5.02 -10.41
C ASN A 82 62.80 -5.05 -10.10
N LYS A 83 62.10 -6.14 -10.44
CA LYS A 83 60.67 -6.34 -10.21
C LYS A 83 60.41 -7.62 -9.42
N PRO A 84 59.32 -7.71 -8.64
CA PRO A 84 58.91 -8.94 -7.98
C PRO A 84 58.71 -10.10 -8.97
N ILE A 85 58.85 -11.33 -8.47
CA ILE A 85 58.60 -12.54 -9.26
C ILE A 85 57.11 -12.71 -9.60
N SER A 86 56.79 -13.42 -10.68
CA SER A 86 55.42 -13.67 -11.14
C SER A 86 54.52 -14.27 -10.05
N LYS A 87 55.06 -15.14 -9.19
CA LYS A 87 54.33 -15.72 -8.04
C LYS A 87 53.76 -14.66 -7.10
N TRP A 88 54.46 -13.53 -6.92
CA TRP A 88 53.98 -12.43 -6.09
C TRP A 88 52.76 -11.74 -6.73
N PHE A 89 52.81 -11.49 -8.04
CA PHE A 89 51.68 -10.91 -8.77
C PHE A 89 50.47 -11.84 -8.79
N LEU A 90 50.69 -13.15 -8.96
CA LEU A 90 49.62 -14.15 -8.91
C LEU A 90 48.96 -14.19 -7.53
N ALA A 91 49.75 -14.18 -6.45
CA ALA A 91 49.21 -14.12 -5.10
C ALA A 91 48.40 -12.83 -4.85
N LYS A 92 48.91 -11.68 -5.33
CA LYS A 92 48.19 -10.40 -5.25
C LYS A 92 46.87 -10.43 -6.04
N ALA A 93 46.92 -10.90 -7.29
CA ALA A 93 45.75 -10.97 -8.16
C ALA A 93 44.70 -11.93 -7.62
N ASN A 94 45.09 -13.11 -7.11
CA ASN A 94 44.17 -14.05 -6.49
C ASN A 94 43.50 -13.45 -5.24
N LYS A 95 44.26 -12.74 -4.41
CA LYS A 95 43.70 -12.06 -3.23
C LYS A 95 42.69 -10.98 -3.63
N GLU A 96 43.01 -10.17 -4.63
CA GLU A 96 42.11 -9.15 -5.16
C GLU A 96 40.86 -9.77 -5.79
N LEU A 97 41.01 -10.88 -6.51
CA LEU A 97 39.92 -11.64 -7.09
C LEU A 97 39.00 -12.22 -6.01
N GLU A 98 39.55 -12.77 -4.92
CA GLU A 98 38.77 -13.23 -3.77
C GLU A 98 37.95 -12.10 -3.14
N VAL A 99 38.55 -10.92 -2.94
CA VAL A 99 37.84 -9.74 -2.42
C VAL A 99 36.73 -9.30 -3.38
N LEU A 100 37.03 -9.14 -4.67
CA LEU A 100 36.05 -8.74 -5.67
C LEU A 100 34.92 -9.75 -5.82
N GLN A 101 35.20 -11.05 -5.72
CA GLN A 101 34.17 -12.09 -5.73
C GLN A 101 33.27 -12.01 -4.49
N ALA A 102 33.85 -11.76 -3.32
CA ALA A 102 33.08 -11.57 -2.08
C ALA A 102 32.18 -10.33 -2.17
N GLU A 103 32.72 -9.19 -2.63
CA GLU A 103 31.95 -7.97 -2.86
C GLU A 103 30.85 -8.16 -3.90
N ASN A 104 31.14 -8.83 -5.02
CA ASN A 104 30.14 -9.09 -6.06
C ASN A 104 29.01 -9.97 -5.53
N LYS A 105 29.32 -10.97 -4.69
CA LYS A 105 28.32 -11.81 -4.01
C LYS A 105 27.47 -11.00 -3.05
N GLN A 106 28.07 -10.11 -2.25
CA GLN A 106 27.34 -9.22 -1.35
C GLN A 106 26.45 -8.26 -2.12
N LEU A 107 26.98 -7.57 -3.14
CA LEU A 107 26.21 -6.65 -3.99
C LEU A 107 25.03 -7.34 -4.66
N LYS A 108 25.19 -8.57 -5.15
CA LYS A 108 24.09 -9.37 -5.71
C LYS A 108 23.03 -9.72 -4.66
N ALA A 109 23.44 -10.03 -3.43
CA ALA A 109 22.52 -10.29 -2.33
C ALA A 109 21.74 -9.02 -1.96
N THR A 110 22.41 -7.89 -1.78
CA THR A 110 21.79 -6.58 -1.48
C THR A 110 20.84 -6.15 -2.60
N LEU A 111 21.21 -6.33 -3.87
CA LEU A 111 20.33 -6.02 -5.00
C LEU A 111 19.09 -6.90 -5.02
N LYS A 112 19.21 -8.20 -4.68
CA LYS A 112 18.07 -9.10 -4.58
C LYS A 112 17.12 -8.66 -3.47
N GLU A 113 17.67 -8.34 -2.29
CA GLU A 113 16.91 -7.86 -1.14
C GLU A 113 16.21 -6.53 -1.42
N LEU A 114 16.94 -5.54 -1.97
CA LEU A 114 16.37 -4.24 -2.38
C LEU A 114 15.23 -4.41 -3.38
N LYS A 115 15.38 -5.29 -4.39
CA LYS A 115 14.31 -5.55 -5.36
C LYS A 115 13.09 -6.17 -4.68
N GLN A 116 13.29 -7.11 -3.76
CA GLN A 116 12.19 -7.75 -3.02
C GLN A 116 11.48 -6.73 -2.11
N ASN A 117 12.22 -5.92 -1.36
CA ASN A 117 11.66 -4.88 -0.49
C ASN A 117 10.91 -3.83 -1.31
N ASN A 118 11.46 -3.40 -2.45
CA ASN A 118 10.78 -2.45 -3.32
C ASN A 118 9.49 -3.03 -3.91
N SER A 119 9.48 -4.30 -4.32
CA SER A 119 8.24 -4.96 -4.77
C SER A 119 7.19 -5.06 -3.65
N GLY A 120 7.60 -5.36 -2.42
CA GLY A 120 6.70 -5.39 -1.25
C GLY A 120 6.17 -4.01 -0.87
N ALA A 121 7.01 -2.97 -0.96
CA ALA A 121 6.60 -1.59 -0.74
C ALA A 121 5.60 -1.11 -1.81
N LEU A 122 5.80 -1.50 -3.08
CA LEU A 122 4.86 -1.20 -4.16
C LEU A 122 3.51 -1.89 -3.96
N SER A 123 3.49 -3.16 -3.55
CA SER A 123 2.23 -3.87 -3.27
C SER A 123 1.51 -3.26 -2.07
N SER A 124 2.22 -2.96 -0.98
CA SER A 124 1.63 -2.32 0.20
C SER A 124 1.08 -0.93 -0.12
N ASN A 125 1.79 -0.12 -0.92
CA ASN A 125 1.26 1.16 -1.38
C ASN A 125 0.00 1.00 -2.24
N ALA A 126 -0.07 -0.01 -3.11
CA ALA A 126 -1.26 -0.27 -3.91
C ALA A 126 -2.46 -0.67 -3.03
N GLU A 127 -2.24 -1.53 -2.02
CA GLU A 127 -3.24 -1.93 -1.04
C GLU A 127 -3.73 -0.73 -0.21
N LEU A 128 -2.82 0.06 0.35
CA LEU A 128 -3.16 1.28 1.11
C LEU A 128 -3.89 2.31 0.25
N THR A 129 -3.54 2.43 -1.02
CA THR A 129 -4.23 3.33 -1.95
C THR A 129 -5.67 2.87 -2.17
N LYS A 130 -5.88 1.56 -2.34
CA LYS A 130 -7.21 0.95 -2.50
C LYS A 130 -8.05 1.10 -1.23
N GLU A 131 -7.47 0.84 -0.06
CA GLU A 131 -8.16 1.01 1.23
C GLU A 131 -8.55 2.48 1.45
N ARG A 132 -7.65 3.42 1.13
CA ARG A 132 -7.94 4.86 1.18
C ARG A 132 -9.07 5.26 0.23
N ASP A 133 -9.11 4.72 -0.98
CA ASP A 133 -10.22 4.94 -1.92
C ASP A 133 -11.55 4.38 -1.38
N GLN A 134 -11.53 3.16 -0.84
CA GLN A 134 -12.71 2.53 -0.24
C GLN A 134 -13.25 3.32 0.95
N LEU A 135 -12.38 3.68 1.90
CA LEU A 135 -12.76 4.50 3.06
C LEU A 135 -13.28 5.87 2.63
N SER A 136 -12.71 6.47 1.58
CA SER A 136 -13.22 7.73 1.03
C SER A 136 -14.63 7.57 0.45
N THR A 137 -14.91 6.46 -0.25
CA THR A 137 -16.25 6.19 -0.77
C THR A 137 -17.26 5.91 0.34
N GLU A 138 -16.91 5.07 1.33
CA GLU A 138 -17.78 4.79 2.48
C GLU A 138 -18.11 6.06 3.27
N LEU A 139 -17.13 6.94 3.46
CA LEU A 139 -17.35 8.20 4.17
C LEU A 139 -18.24 9.17 3.38
N SER A 140 -18.17 9.15 2.05
CA SER A 140 -19.09 9.89 1.19
C SER A 140 -20.52 9.35 1.31
N ASP A 141 -20.69 8.04 1.22
CA ASP A 141 -21.99 7.37 1.32
C ASP A 141 -22.63 7.56 2.69
N LEU A 142 -21.83 7.50 3.76
CA LEU A 142 -22.28 7.78 5.12
C LEU A 142 -22.76 9.22 5.27
N ARG A 143 -22.03 10.19 4.71
CA ARG A 143 -22.45 11.60 4.69
C ARG A 143 -23.74 11.81 3.94
N GLN A 144 -23.90 11.16 2.78
CA GLN A 144 -25.14 11.24 2.00
C GLN A 144 -26.31 10.62 2.76
N THR A 145 -26.11 9.45 3.37
CA THR A 145 -27.13 8.76 4.17
C THR A 145 -27.55 9.60 5.37
N ALA A 146 -26.58 10.19 6.07
CA ALA A 146 -26.86 11.10 7.19
C ALA A 146 -27.65 12.33 6.74
N SER A 147 -27.31 12.93 5.59
CA SER A 147 -28.07 14.03 4.99
C SER A 147 -29.51 13.63 4.68
N ASN A 148 -29.71 12.47 4.06
CA ASN A 148 -31.03 11.94 3.74
C ASN A 148 -31.85 11.67 5.01
N ALA A 149 -31.24 11.14 6.07
CA ALA A 149 -31.90 10.94 7.35
C ALA A 149 -32.36 12.26 7.99
N ILE A 150 -31.54 13.33 7.88
CA ILE A 150 -31.92 14.67 8.34
C ILE A 150 -33.10 15.22 7.51
N GLN A 151 -33.08 15.05 6.19
CA GLN A 151 -34.18 15.46 5.31
C GLN A 151 -35.47 14.70 5.63
N LEU A 152 -35.39 13.37 5.81
CA LEU A 152 -36.53 12.54 6.18
C LEU A 152 -37.11 12.94 7.52
N LYS A 153 -36.27 13.27 8.51
CA LYS A 153 -36.73 13.79 9.80
C LYS A 153 -37.48 15.12 9.64
N ARG A 154 -37.00 16.03 8.80
CA ARG A 154 -37.71 17.30 8.51
C ARG A 154 -39.06 17.05 7.85
N GLN A 155 -39.11 16.16 6.86
CA GLN A 155 -40.38 15.78 6.20
C GLN A 155 -41.37 15.15 7.17
N ASN A 156 -40.90 14.32 8.10
CA ASN A 156 -41.76 13.70 9.10
C ASN A 156 -42.37 14.76 10.05
N VAL A 157 -41.56 15.72 10.49
CA VAL A 157 -42.04 16.87 11.29
C VAL A 157 -43.06 17.70 10.50
N GLU A 158 -42.78 18.03 9.24
CA GLU A 158 -43.70 18.78 8.38
C GLU A 158 -45.02 18.02 8.15
N LEU A 159 -44.95 16.71 7.90
CA LEU A 159 -46.14 15.86 7.74
C LEU A 159 -46.95 15.82 9.04
N GLN A 160 -46.29 15.73 10.20
CA GLN A 160 -46.96 15.73 11.49
C GLN A 160 -47.65 17.08 11.76
N GLU A 161 -47.02 18.21 11.40
CA GLU A 161 -47.64 19.53 11.45
C GLU A 161 -48.86 19.63 10.52
N ARG A 162 -48.76 19.11 9.30
CA ARG A 162 -49.88 19.06 8.34
C ARG A 162 -51.04 18.21 8.86
N VAL A 163 -50.76 17.06 9.47
CA VAL A 163 -51.79 16.21 10.09
C VAL A 163 -52.52 16.99 11.18
N VAL A 164 -51.78 17.64 12.09
CA VAL A 164 -52.38 18.47 13.15
C VAL A 164 -53.17 19.65 12.58
N HIS A 165 -52.69 20.29 11.51
CA HIS A 165 -53.40 21.37 10.84
C HIS A 165 -54.73 20.91 10.26
N VAL A 166 -54.71 19.82 9.48
CA VAL A 166 -55.92 19.24 8.87
C VAL A 166 -56.90 18.77 9.93
N GLU A 167 -56.43 18.20 11.05
CA GLU A 167 -57.30 17.85 12.18
C GLU A 167 -57.99 19.07 12.79
N ARG A 168 -57.26 20.20 12.95
CA ARG A 168 -57.86 21.45 13.43
C ARG A 168 -58.89 22.01 12.45
N GLU A 169 -58.60 22.00 11.15
CA GLU A 169 -59.56 22.41 10.12
C GLU A 169 -60.81 21.54 10.15
N LEU A 170 -60.65 20.21 10.27
CA LEU A 170 -61.77 19.28 10.37
C LEU A 170 -62.61 19.58 11.63
N GLN A 171 -61.96 19.80 12.79
CA GLN A 171 -62.65 20.21 14.01
C GLN A 171 -63.37 21.54 13.84
N GLN A 172 -62.77 22.52 13.17
CA GLN A 172 -63.39 23.81 12.88
C GLN A 172 -64.61 23.64 11.98
N ILE A 173 -64.48 22.98 10.83
CA ILE A 173 -65.58 22.70 9.90
C ILE A 173 -66.71 21.93 10.58
N LYS A 174 -66.37 20.97 11.46
CA LYS A 174 -67.37 20.23 12.23
C LYS A 174 -68.11 21.12 13.22
N ARG A 175 -67.42 22.03 13.90
CA ARG A 175 -68.05 23.03 14.78
C ARG A 175 -68.91 24.02 14.00
N GLU A 176 -68.43 24.49 12.84
CA GLU A 176 -69.19 25.38 11.96
C GLU A 176 -70.46 24.68 11.46
N LYS A 177 -70.36 23.42 11.02
CA LYS A 177 -71.52 22.61 10.66
C LYS A 177 -72.50 22.47 11.83
N GLN A 178 -72.01 22.13 13.02
CA GLN A 178 -72.86 21.96 14.20
C GLN A 178 -73.53 23.28 14.61
N ALA A 179 -72.83 24.41 14.55
CA ALA A 179 -73.40 25.72 14.81
C ALA A 179 -74.47 26.11 13.76
N LEU A 180 -74.25 25.76 12.48
CA LEU A 180 -75.24 25.95 11.42
C LEU A 180 -76.50 25.12 11.67
N GLU A 181 -76.32 23.86 12.06
CA GLU A 181 -77.40 22.93 12.41
C GLU A 181 -78.17 23.40 13.66
N ASP A 182 -77.46 23.83 14.71
CA ASP A 182 -78.04 24.42 15.92
C ASP A 182 -78.84 25.69 15.59
N SER A 183 -78.31 26.59 14.74
CA SER A 183 -79.03 27.80 14.32
C SER A 183 -80.32 27.49 13.54
N THR A 184 -80.28 26.48 12.66
CA THR A 184 -81.46 26.03 11.92
C THR A 184 -82.50 25.40 12.85
N SER A 185 -82.07 24.70 13.90
CA SER A 185 -82.97 24.15 14.92
C SER A 185 -83.63 25.23 15.77
N GLN A 186 -82.91 26.33 16.07
CA GLN A 186 -83.44 27.48 16.79
C GLN A 186 -84.51 28.22 15.98
N ASP A 187 -84.33 28.34 14.66
CA ASP A 187 -85.33 28.93 13.77
C ASP A 187 -86.65 28.14 13.80
N TRP A 188 -86.59 26.81 13.71
CA TRP A 188 -87.80 25.98 13.80
C TRP A 188 -88.50 26.11 15.17
N PHE A 189 -87.76 26.22 16.26
CA PHE A 189 -88.31 26.48 17.60
C PHE A 189 -88.95 27.88 17.69
N LEU A 190 -88.31 28.91 17.14
CA LEU A 190 -88.84 30.27 17.11
C LEU A 190 -90.14 30.34 16.29
N TYR A 191 -90.17 29.73 15.10
CA TYR A 191 -91.39 29.65 14.28
C TYR A 191 -92.49 28.86 14.99
N GLY A 192 -92.16 27.75 15.66
CA GLY A 192 -93.11 26.97 16.46
C GLY A 192 -93.67 27.74 17.66
N GLY A 193 -92.82 28.53 18.33
CA GLY A 193 -93.21 29.40 19.44
C GLY A 193 -94.12 30.55 19.01
N ILE A 194 -93.77 31.24 17.92
CA ILE A 194 -94.59 32.31 17.33
C ILE A 194 -95.95 31.75 16.87
N LEU A 195 -95.97 30.60 16.19
CA LEU A 195 -97.20 29.95 15.75
C LEU A 195 -98.11 29.57 16.92
N SER A 196 -97.54 29.02 18.00
CA SER A 196 -98.30 28.68 19.21
C SER A 196 -98.87 29.92 19.91
N PHE A 197 -98.10 31.02 19.98
CA PHE A 197 -98.56 32.30 20.53
C PHE A 197 -99.71 32.90 19.72
N LEU A 198 -99.60 32.92 18.39
CA LEU A 198 -100.68 33.39 17.51
C LEU A 198 -101.93 32.52 17.62
N GLY A 199 -101.78 31.19 17.71
CA GLY A 199 -102.91 30.28 17.91
C GLY A 199 -103.69 30.58 19.18
N ILE A 200 -103.00 30.85 20.29
CA ILE A 200 -103.62 31.24 21.56
C ILE A 200 -104.25 32.64 21.46
N PHE A 201 -103.53 33.60 20.88
CA PHE A 201 -104.01 34.97 20.74
C PHE A 201 -105.30 35.05 19.93
N PHE A 202 -105.34 34.45 18.74
CA PHE A 202 -106.55 34.41 17.92
C PHE A 202 -107.66 33.55 18.52
N GLY A 203 -107.31 32.43 19.18
CA GLY A 203 -108.29 31.61 19.91
C GLY A 203 -109.03 32.38 21.01
N LEU A 204 -108.37 33.34 21.66
CA LEU A 204 -108.97 34.23 22.66
C LEU A 204 -109.61 35.50 22.07
N LEU A 205 -109.14 35.99 20.92
CA LEU A 205 -109.65 37.23 20.31
C LEU A 205 -110.93 37.02 19.48
N ILE A 206 -111.02 35.91 18.73
CA ILE A 206 -112.17 35.60 17.85
C ILE A 206 -113.52 35.55 18.60
N PRO A 207 -113.63 35.05 19.84
CA PRO A 207 -114.89 35.09 20.59
C PRO A 207 -115.40 36.51 20.93
N LYS A 208 -114.54 37.54 20.84
CA LYS A 208 -114.85 38.89 21.35
C LYS A 208 -115.17 39.91 20.25
N ILE A 209 -115.15 39.51 18.98
CA ILE A 209 -115.51 40.38 17.86
C ILE A 209 -117.02 40.26 17.59
N SER A 210 -117.81 41.13 18.22
CA SER A 210 -119.25 41.23 17.99
C SER A 210 -119.52 41.97 16.68
N TRP A 211 -119.74 41.23 15.59
CA TRP A 211 -120.15 41.79 14.30
C TRP A 211 -121.63 42.21 14.36
N GLN A 212 -121.90 43.46 14.72
CA GLN A 212 -123.26 44.02 14.71
C GLN A 212 -123.70 44.37 13.28
N ARG A 213 -124.67 43.61 12.76
CA ARG A 213 -125.44 43.96 11.55
C ARG A 213 -126.48 45.03 11.92
N LYS A 214 -126.56 46.12 11.15
CA LYS A 214 -127.67 47.09 11.23
C LYS A 214 -128.62 46.90 10.05
N HIS A 215 -129.83 46.43 10.37
CA HIS A 215 -131.04 46.68 9.58
C HIS A 215 -131.81 47.83 10.26
N SER A 216 -132.32 48.77 9.47
CA SER A 216 -133.41 49.66 9.89
C SER A 216 -134.22 50.05 8.65
N SER A 217 -135.52 49.84 8.74
CA SER A 217 -136.55 50.00 7.71
C SER A 217 -137.30 51.33 7.83
N ASN A 218 -137.65 51.89 6.68
CA ASN A 218 -138.91 52.55 6.26
C ASN A 218 -139.63 53.68 7.05
N TRP A 219 -139.85 54.75 6.26
CA TRP A 219 -141.04 55.57 5.96
C TRP A 219 -141.75 56.51 6.97
N ASP A 220 -142.15 57.62 6.33
CA ASP A 220 -143.25 58.58 6.54
C ASP A 220 -143.16 59.64 7.64
N THR A 221 -143.16 60.92 7.24
CA THR A 221 -144.40 61.73 7.18
C THR A 221 -144.18 63.19 6.70
N PHE A 222 -145.20 63.69 5.97
CA PHE A 222 -145.66 65.06 5.65
C PHE A 222 -144.79 66.05 4.84
#